data_AF-A0A1B8TCR5-F1
#
_entry.id   AF-A0A1B8TCR5-F1
#
_cell.length_a   1.000
_cell.length_b   1.000
_cell.length_c   1.000
_cell.angle_alpha   90.00
_cell.angle_beta   90.00
_cell.angle_gamma   90.00
#
_symmetry.space_group_name_H-M   'P 1'
#
loop_
_entity.id
_entity.type
_entity.pdbx_description
1 polymer ?
#
loop_
_entity_poly.entity_id
_entity_poly.type
_entity_poly.pdbx_seq_one_letter_code
_entity_poly.pdbx_strand_id
1 'polypeptide(L)'
;MSERTYTKEQLQVIEHPGAHAIVAAVAGSGKTETLIGRVRHLLRDFSPAHIAVVMFNRDAALSFRRRFEQAVQGTAPEIRTFNSMGNKIVNRLVQSGLLPEARIEPKDHLRTKIAKDAFTRVFKAINGSNVTPDKELIDGFISFLLLVKSSTDNPEDVFEARQYSSMAKGYVEAFHLYEEHRAQLKVRFFEDQLYDPVKLMRVLPHFHGRFEKG
;
A
#
# COMPACT_ATOMS: atom_id res chain seq x y z
N MET A 1 20.85 21.96 -25.66
CA MET A 1 20.14 20.76 -25.17
C MET A 1 19.21 20.32 -26.28
N SER A 2 19.25 19.07 -26.72
CA SER A 2 18.37 18.60 -27.79
C SER A 2 16.93 18.64 -27.30
N GLU A 3 16.07 19.33 -28.04
CA GLU A 3 14.64 19.32 -27.82
C GLU A 3 14.17 17.88 -28.11
N ARG A 4 13.71 17.20 -27.05
CA ARG A 4 13.34 15.79 -27.15
C ARG A 4 11.95 15.71 -27.77
N THR A 5 11.87 15.15 -28.98
CA THR A 5 10.60 15.01 -29.70
C THR A 5 9.77 13.86 -29.14
N TYR A 6 8.55 14.16 -28.68
CA TYR A 6 7.55 13.17 -28.26
C TYR A 6 6.69 12.72 -29.44
N THR A 7 6.19 11.48 -29.42
CA THR A 7 5.20 11.04 -30.43
C THR A 7 3.84 11.70 -30.19
N LYS A 8 2.93 11.61 -31.17
CA LYS A 8 1.57 12.16 -31.04
C LYS A 8 0.82 11.54 -29.85
N GLU A 9 0.97 10.24 -29.64
CA GLU A 9 0.34 9.49 -28.54
C GLU A 9 0.94 9.92 -27.20
N GLN A 10 2.25 10.14 -27.13
CA GLN A 10 2.89 10.66 -25.91
C GLN A 10 2.42 12.07 -25.60
N LEU A 11 2.31 12.94 -26.60
CA LEU A 11 1.79 14.31 -26.42
C LEU A 11 0.35 14.30 -25.92
N GLN A 12 -0.52 13.43 -26.44
CA GLN A 12 -1.89 13.26 -25.93
C GLN A 12 -1.93 12.90 -24.45
N VAL A 13 -1.01 12.06 -23.98
CA VAL A 13 -0.89 11.74 -22.54
C VAL A 13 -0.35 12.92 -21.75
N ILE A 14 0.70 13.58 -22.26
CA ILE A 14 1.39 14.69 -21.60
C ILE A 14 0.46 15.89 -21.40
N GLU A 15 -0.34 16.21 -22.41
CA GLU A 15 -1.21 17.39 -22.48
C GLU A 15 -2.66 17.08 -22.11
N HIS A 16 -2.94 15.87 -21.60
CA HIS A 16 -4.28 15.46 -21.23
C HIS A 16 -4.94 16.48 -20.27
N PRO A 17 -6.06 17.12 -20.63
CA PRO A 17 -6.64 18.21 -19.85
C PRO A 17 -7.46 17.72 -18.64
N GLY A 18 -7.82 16.43 -18.61
CA GLY A 18 -8.69 15.85 -17.60
C GLY A 18 -7.97 15.45 -16.31
N ALA A 19 -8.78 15.13 -15.28
CA ALA A 19 -8.29 14.68 -13.99
C ALA A 19 -7.81 13.22 -14.02
N HIS A 20 -8.65 12.29 -14.51
CA HIS A 20 -8.38 10.86 -14.48
C HIS A 20 -8.03 10.31 -15.86
N ALA A 21 -6.89 9.62 -15.96
CA ALA A 21 -6.45 8.95 -17.17
C ALA A 21 -5.85 7.58 -16.84
N ILE A 22 -6.13 6.58 -17.68
CA ILE A 22 -5.44 5.29 -17.69
C ILE A 22 -4.67 5.20 -19.00
N VAL A 23 -3.36 4.99 -18.91
CA VAL A 23 -2.47 4.95 -20.07
C VAL A 23 -2.01 3.51 -20.28
N ALA A 24 -2.59 2.83 -21.25
CA ALA A 24 -2.14 1.51 -21.66
C ALA A 24 -0.84 1.64 -22.47
N ALA A 25 0.20 0.91 -22.09
CA ALA A 25 1.51 1.06 -22.72
C ALA A 25 2.35 -0.23 -22.67
N VAL A 26 2.77 -0.70 -23.84
CA VAL A 26 3.64 -1.89 -24.00
C VAL A 26 5.07 -1.63 -23.51
N ALA A 27 5.87 -2.67 -23.29
CA ALA A 27 7.29 -2.52 -22.98
C ALA A 27 7.99 -1.70 -24.09
N GLY A 28 8.94 -0.84 -23.71
CA GLY A 28 9.69 -0.01 -24.67
C GLY A 28 8.97 1.23 -25.21
N SER A 29 7.68 1.43 -24.98
CA SER A 29 6.90 2.59 -25.47
C SER A 29 7.24 3.96 -24.86
N GLY A 30 8.31 4.05 -24.06
CA GLY A 30 8.72 5.30 -23.41
C GLY A 30 7.83 5.75 -22.25
N LYS A 31 7.16 4.83 -21.54
CA LYS A 31 6.28 5.11 -20.37
C LYS A 31 6.88 6.12 -19.39
N THR A 32 8.14 5.89 -19.00
CA THR A 32 8.85 6.72 -18.03
C THR A 32 9.05 8.13 -18.58
N GLU A 33 9.49 8.24 -19.83
CA GLU A 33 9.72 9.50 -20.52
C GLU A 33 8.40 10.28 -20.72
N THR A 34 7.31 9.60 -21.04
CA THR A 34 5.97 10.19 -21.14
C THR A 34 5.51 10.72 -19.78
N LEU A 35 5.68 9.95 -18.70
CA LEU A 35 5.30 10.38 -17.35
C LEU A 35 6.14 11.58 -16.88
N ILE A 36 7.45 11.61 -17.17
CA ILE A 36 8.30 12.79 -16.91
C ILE A 36 7.78 14.00 -17.69
N GLY A 37 7.44 13.82 -18.97
CA GLY A 37 6.85 14.87 -19.80
C GLY A 37 5.55 15.42 -19.20
N ARG A 38 4.67 14.53 -18.72
CA ARG A 38 3.41 14.88 -18.07
C ARG A 38 3.64 15.67 -16.79
N VAL A 39 4.54 15.21 -15.91
CA VAL A 39 4.88 15.93 -14.68
C VAL A 39 5.46 17.30 -14.99
N ARG A 40 6.37 17.40 -15.98
CA ARG A 40 6.91 18.69 -16.44
C ARG A 40 5.83 19.63 -16.97
N HIS A 41 4.83 19.09 -17.68
CA HIS A 41 3.70 19.87 -18.17
C HIS A 41 2.85 20.41 -17.01
N LEU A 42 2.50 19.57 -16.03
CA LEU A 42 1.75 19.98 -14.84
C LEU A 42 2.47 21.02 -13.99
N LEU A 43 3.80 20.96 -13.90
CA LEU A 43 4.60 21.92 -13.15
C LEU A 43 4.57 23.36 -13.70
N ARG A 44 3.97 23.58 -14.88
CA ARG A 44 3.74 24.94 -15.40
C ARG A 44 2.64 25.65 -14.63
N ASP A 45 1.64 24.91 -14.17
CA ASP A 45 0.43 25.45 -13.55
C ASP A 45 0.31 25.10 -12.06
N PHE A 46 1.04 24.07 -11.60
CA PHE A 46 0.97 23.58 -10.23
C PHE A 46 2.33 23.56 -9.54
N SER A 47 2.34 23.94 -8.26
CA SER A 47 3.51 23.78 -7.38
C SER A 47 3.93 22.30 -7.28
N PRO A 48 5.23 21.97 -7.23
CA PRO A 48 5.71 20.61 -6.99
C PRO A 48 5.09 19.94 -5.74
N ALA A 49 4.69 20.73 -4.74
CA ALA A 49 4.06 20.23 -3.52
C ALA A 49 2.65 19.63 -3.75
N HIS A 50 1.98 20.00 -4.84
CA HIS A 50 0.67 19.47 -5.21
C HIS A 50 0.74 18.25 -6.13
N ILE A 51 1.96 17.80 -6.49
CA ILE A 51 2.17 16.67 -7.38
C ILE A 51 2.87 15.56 -6.60
N ALA A 52 2.32 14.36 -6.67
CA ALA A 52 2.94 13.15 -6.14
C ALA A 52 3.07 12.09 -7.23
N VAL A 53 4.26 11.52 -7.36
CA VAL A 53 4.56 10.40 -8.24
C VAL A 53 4.83 9.16 -7.40
N VAL A 54 4.01 8.13 -7.57
CA VAL A 54 4.10 6.88 -6.80
C VAL A 54 4.57 5.74 -7.70
N MET A 55 5.55 4.98 -7.22
CA MET A 55 6.21 3.89 -7.93
C MET A 55 6.06 2.56 -7.16
N PHE A 56 6.15 1.44 -7.85
CA PHE A 56 6.01 0.12 -7.22
C PHE A 56 7.17 -0.23 -6.29
N ASN A 57 8.41 0.07 -6.68
CA ASN A 57 9.59 -0.30 -5.92
C ASN A 57 10.61 0.85 -5.85
N ARG A 58 11.60 0.68 -4.96
CA ARG A 58 12.62 1.70 -4.68
C ARG A 58 13.47 2.00 -5.91
N ASP A 59 13.83 1.00 -6.69
CA ASP A 59 14.68 1.17 -7.87
C ASP A 59 13.97 1.95 -8.98
N ALA A 60 12.67 1.69 -9.18
CA ALA A 60 11.82 2.45 -10.08
C ALA A 60 11.70 3.91 -9.63
N ALA A 61 11.51 4.17 -8.34
CA ALA A 61 11.47 5.53 -7.78
C ALA A 61 12.79 6.28 -7.96
N LEU A 62 13.93 5.64 -7.68
CA LEU A 62 15.26 6.25 -7.84
C LEU A 62 15.59 6.49 -9.32
N SER A 63 15.31 5.51 -10.17
CA SER A 63 15.51 5.63 -11.62
C SER A 63 14.65 6.74 -12.22
N PHE A 64 13.37 6.81 -11.83
CA PHE A 64 12.47 7.89 -12.25
C PHE A 64 13.00 9.26 -11.81
N ARG A 65 13.37 9.40 -10.51
CA ARG A 65 13.91 10.64 -9.96
C ARG A 65 15.13 11.13 -10.72
N ARG A 66 16.13 10.27 -10.93
CA ARG A 66 17.34 10.61 -11.68
C ARG A 66 17.03 11.07 -13.11
N ARG A 67 16.15 10.37 -13.82
CA ARG A 67 15.74 10.76 -15.18
C ARG A 67 14.96 12.08 -15.19
N PHE A 68 14.13 12.30 -14.18
CA PHE A 68 13.37 13.55 -14.02
C PHE A 68 14.31 14.74 -13.81
N GLU A 69 15.24 14.64 -12.86
CA GLU A 69 16.23 15.69 -12.55
C GLU A 69 17.15 16.02 -13.75
N GLN A 70 17.43 15.03 -14.60
CA GLN A 70 18.17 15.24 -15.85
C GLN A 70 17.35 15.96 -16.92
N ALA A 71 16.03 15.77 -16.94
CA ALA A 71 15.14 16.25 -18.00
C ALA A 71 14.45 17.58 -17.65
N VAL A 72 14.33 17.91 -16.36
CA VAL A 72 13.57 19.05 -15.86
C VAL A 72 14.46 19.87 -14.93
N GLN A 73 14.65 21.13 -15.27
CA GLN A 73 15.29 22.08 -14.36
C GLN A 73 14.28 22.53 -13.30
N GLY A 74 14.68 22.51 -12.03
CA GLY A 74 13.85 22.95 -10.91
C GLY A 74 13.61 21.86 -9.87
N THR A 75 12.71 22.14 -8.93
CA THR A 75 12.40 21.25 -7.81
C THR A 75 11.53 20.08 -8.29
N ALA A 76 12.01 18.86 -8.07
CA ALA A 76 11.22 17.67 -8.32
C ALA A 76 10.01 17.59 -7.37
N PRO A 77 8.86 17.11 -7.83
CA PRO A 77 7.74 16.80 -6.95
C PRO A 77 8.05 15.61 -6.04
N GLU A 78 7.13 15.28 -5.15
CA GLU A 78 7.31 14.13 -4.28
C GLU A 78 7.30 12.82 -5.07
N ILE A 79 8.42 12.11 -5.10
CA ILE A 79 8.57 10.81 -5.76
C ILE A 79 8.81 9.74 -4.69
N ARG A 80 7.86 8.81 -4.54
CA ARG A 80 7.86 7.76 -3.50
C ARG A 80 7.45 6.39 -4.03
N THR A 81 7.68 5.36 -3.23
CA THR A 81 6.96 4.09 -3.39
C THR A 81 5.58 4.13 -2.74
N PHE A 82 4.70 3.19 -3.06
CA PHE A 82 3.41 3.05 -2.38
C PHE A 82 3.58 2.97 -0.85
N ASN A 83 4.40 2.05 -0.33
CA ASN A 83 4.61 1.92 1.11
C ASN A 83 5.26 3.17 1.74
N SER A 84 6.17 3.85 1.04
CA SER A 84 6.75 5.11 1.54
C SER A 84 5.71 6.23 1.62
N MET A 85 4.77 6.28 0.67
CA MET A 85 3.63 7.19 0.72
C MET A 85 2.67 6.80 1.84
N GLY A 86 2.32 5.52 1.95
CA GLY A 86 1.50 4.98 3.04
C GLY A 86 2.07 5.31 4.42
N ASN A 87 3.37 5.12 4.61
CA ASN A 87 4.05 5.46 5.86
C ASN A 87 4.03 6.97 6.17
N LYS A 88 4.15 7.82 5.14
CA LYS A 88 3.98 9.28 5.31
C LYS A 88 2.57 9.62 5.79
N ILE A 89 1.55 8.99 5.19
CA ILE A 89 0.14 9.16 5.59
C ILE A 89 -0.06 8.67 7.03
N VAL A 90 0.44 7.48 7.37
CA VAL A 90 0.41 6.94 8.74
C VAL A 90 1.00 7.93 9.73
N ASN A 91 2.19 8.46 9.46
CA ASN A 91 2.85 9.41 10.36
C ASN A 91 2.02 10.68 10.56
N ARG A 92 1.43 11.24 9.50
CA ARG A 92 0.50 12.38 9.60
C ARG A 92 -0.73 12.04 10.45
N LEU A 93 -1.28 10.85 10.28
CA LEU A 93 -2.45 10.40 11.04
C LEU A 93 -2.15 10.20 12.52
N VAL A 94 -0.98 9.63 12.84
CA VAL A 94 -0.49 9.50 14.22
C VAL A 94 -0.31 10.88 14.85
N GLN A 95 0.33 11.81 14.15
CA GLN A 95 0.50 13.19 14.62
C GLN A 95 -0.83 13.89 14.89
N SER A 96 -1.87 13.59 14.09
CA SER A 96 -3.22 14.14 14.28
C SER A 96 -4.07 13.40 15.32
N GLY A 97 -3.54 12.35 15.97
CA GLY A 97 -4.25 11.52 16.94
C GLY A 97 -5.30 10.57 16.34
N LEU A 98 -5.32 10.41 15.01
CA LEU A 98 -6.30 9.56 14.29
C LEU A 98 -5.85 8.10 14.17
N LEU A 99 -4.54 7.83 14.25
CA LEU A 99 -4.00 6.48 14.35
C LEU A 99 -3.14 6.36 15.61
N PRO A 100 -3.12 5.20 16.29
CA PRO A 100 -2.22 4.98 17.41
C PRO A 100 -0.76 4.97 16.96
N GLU A 101 0.15 5.40 17.82
CA GLU A 101 1.59 5.25 17.57
C GLU A 101 1.98 3.76 17.60
N ALA A 102 2.79 3.34 16.62
CA ALA A 102 3.31 1.98 16.52
C ALA A 102 4.64 1.99 15.77
N ARG A 103 5.57 1.14 16.21
CA ARG A 103 6.88 0.98 15.57
C ARG A 103 6.76 0.14 14.29
N ILE A 104 7.54 0.49 13.26
CA ILE A 104 7.68 -0.36 12.09
C ILE A 104 8.54 -1.57 12.45
N GLU A 105 7.99 -2.78 12.27
CA GLU A 105 8.70 -4.04 12.41
C GLU A 105 9.09 -4.55 11.02
N PRO A 106 10.39 -4.49 10.65
CA PRO A 106 10.83 -4.94 9.33
C PRO A 106 10.96 -6.46 9.22
N LYS A 107 10.96 -7.20 10.34
CA LYS A 107 11.17 -8.66 10.33
C LYS A 107 9.86 -9.43 10.45
N ASP A 108 9.69 -10.35 9.51
CA ASP A 108 8.52 -11.21 9.43
C ASP A 108 8.38 -12.21 10.59
N HIS A 109 9.46 -12.50 11.33
CA HIS A 109 9.42 -13.46 12.44
C HIS A 109 8.37 -13.12 13.49
N LEU A 110 8.20 -11.83 13.81
CA LEU A 110 7.19 -11.40 14.76
C LEU A 110 5.78 -11.55 14.16
N ARG A 111 5.57 -11.19 12.89
CA ARG A 111 4.31 -11.42 12.16
C ARG A 111 3.91 -12.89 12.22
N THR A 112 4.82 -13.78 11.82
CA THR A 112 4.60 -15.23 11.80
C THR A 112 4.29 -15.76 13.20
N LYS A 113 4.99 -15.28 14.23
CA LYS A 113 4.73 -15.70 15.62
C LYS A 113 3.32 -15.30 16.05
N ILE A 114 2.94 -14.03 15.90
CA ILE A 114 1.61 -13.54 16.29
C ILE A 114 0.52 -14.31 15.53
N ALA A 115 0.71 -14.53 14.22
CA ALA A 115 -0.24 -15.26 13.38
C ALA A 115 -0.41 -16.71 13.84
N LYS A 116 0.70 -17.41 14.10
CA LYS A 116 0.69 -18.76 14.63
C LYS A 116 -0.01 -18.84 15.98
N ASP A 117 0.30 -17.93 16.90
CA ASP A 117 -0.29 -17.92 18.24
C ASP A 117 -1.80 -17.66 18.18
N ALA A 118 -2.23 -16.68 17.37
CA ALA A 118 -3.64 -16.34 17.18
C ALA A 118 -4.43 -17.52 16.60
N PHE A 119 -3.96 -18.09 15.48
CA PHE A 119 -4.68 -19.18 14.84
C PHE A 119 -4.62 -20.47 15.66
N THR A 120 -3.50 -20.79 16.33
CA THR A 120 -3.43 -21.96 17.23
C THR A 120 -4.46 -21.86 18.36
N ARG A 121 -4.66 -20.66 18.93
CA ARG A 121 -5.67 -20.43 19.98
C ARG A 121 -7.08 -20.68 19.47
N VAL A 122 -7.45 -20.09 18.34
CA VAL A 122 -8.78 -20.27 17.73
C VAL A 122 -8.99 -21.72 17.30
N PHE A 123 -8.00 -22.34 16.68
CA PHE A 123 -8.05 -23.72 16.22
C PHE A 123 -8.31 -24.70 17.37
N LYS A 124 -7.67 -24.50 18.54
CA LYS A 124 -7.91 -25.28 19.75
C LYS A 124 -9.30 -25.08 20.33
N ALA A 125 -9.84 -23.86 20.29
CA ALA A 125 -11.18 -23.58 20.75
C ALA A 125 -12.25 -24.29 19.91
N ILE A 126 -11.99 -24.45 18.60
CA ILE A 126 -12.92 -25.09 17.67
C ILE A 126 -12.78 -26.62 17.65
N ASN A 127 -11.55 -27.15 17.69
CA ASN A 127 -11.26 -28.58 17.46
C ASN A 127 -10.89 -29.35 18.75
N GLY A 128 -10.76 -28.67 19.89
CA GLY A 128 -10.33 -29.24 21.16
C GLY A 128 -8.89 -28.90 21.54
N SER A 129 -8.63 -28.77 22.84
CA SER A 129 -7.37 -28.27 23.41
C SER A 129 -6.12 -29.08 23.07
N ASN A 130 -6.30 -30.37 22.76
CA ASN A 130 -5.22 -31.32 22.48
C ASN A 130 -4.81 -31.35 21.00
N VAL A 131 -5.50 -30.59 20.13
CA VAL A 131 -5.21 -30.53 18.70
C VAL A 131 -4.42 -29.26 18.39
N THR A 132 -3.51 -29.32 17.41
CA THR A 132 -2.77 -28.15 16.92
C THR A 132 -2.83 -28.11 15.40
N PRO A 133 -2.93 -26.92 14.79
CA PRO A 133 -2.84 -26.80 13.34
C PRO A 133 -1.43 -27.21 12.89
N ASP A 134 -1.36 -27.93 11.77
CA ASP A 134 -0.09 -28.23 11.13
C ASP A 134 0.51 -26.98 10.47
N LYS A 135 1.72 -27.14 9.93
CA LYS A 135 2.44 -26.04 9.28
C LYS A 135 1.69 -25.49 8.06
N GLU A 136 1.02 -26.34 7.28
CA GLU A 136 0.33 -25.94 6.05
C GLU A 136 -0.86 -25.03 6.36
N LEU A 137 -1.62 -25.35 7.42
CA LEU A 137 -2.71 -24.48 7.88
C LEU A 137 -2.19 -23.16 8.45
N ILE A 138 -1.05 -23.16 9.17
CA ILE A 138 -0.44 -21.89 9.63
C ILE A 138 -0.02 -21.03 8.42
N ASP A 139 0.67 -21.61 7.45
CA ASP A 139 1.14 -20.89 6.25
C ASP A 139 -0.04 -20.40 5.40
N GLY A 140 -1.12 -21.18 5.34
CA GLY A 140 -2.40 -20.80 4.73
C GLY A 140 -3.06 -19.62 5.44
N PHE A 141 -3.07 -19.59 6.78
CA PHE A 141 -3.58 -18.46 7.55
C PHE A 141 -2.75 -17.18 7.33
N ILE A 142 -1.43 -17.29 7.26
CA ILE A 142 -0.55 -16.13 6.97
C ILE A 142 -0.86 -15.59 5.57
N SER A 143 -1.06 -16.46 4.59
CA SER A 143 -1.42 -16.06 3.22
C SER A 143 -2.80 -15.40 3.17
N PHE A 144 -3.79 -15.93 3.90
CA PHE A 144 -5.10 -15.29 4.08
C PHE A 144 -4.98 -13.88 4.67
N LEU A 145 -4.23 -13.73 5.76
CA LEU A 145 -3.97 -12.44 6.41
C LEU A 145 -3.36 -11.41 5.46
N LEU A 146 -2.32 -11.79 4.71
CA LEU A 146 -1.66 -10.91 3.74
C LEU A 146 -2.61 -10.55 2.58
N LEU A 147 -3.45 -11.48 2.16
CA LEU A 147 -4.46 -11.23 1.14
C LEU A 147 -5.49 -10.20 1.62
N VAL A 148 -6.07 -10.39 2.80
CA VAL A 148 -7.02 -9.42 3.40
C VAL A 148 -6.41 -8.03 3.48
N LYS A 149 -5.15 -7.93 3.93
CA LYS A 149 -4.48 -6.63 4.07
C LYS A 149 -4.12 -5.97 2.74
N SER A 150 -3.76 -6.76 1.73
CA SER A 150 -3.41 -6.23 0.41
C SER A 150 -4.62 -5.84 -0.43
N SER A 151 -5.75 -6.54 -0.31
CA SER A 151 -6.99 -6.18 -0.98
C SER A 151 -7.77 -5.09 -0.24
N THR A 152 -7.51 -4.93 1.07
CA THR A 152 -8.19 -4.01 2.00
C THR A 152 -9.67 -4.33 2.23
N ASP A 153 -10.13 -5.51 1.80
CA ASP A 153 -11.50 -5.98 1.95
C ASP A 153 -11.75 -6.55 3.35
N ASN A 154 -13.01 -6.89 3.65
CA ASN A 154 -13.33 -7.55 4.92
C ASN A 154 -12.83 -9.00 4.91
N PRO A 155 -12.33 -9.50 6.06
CA PRO A 155 -11.83 -10.88 6.14
C PRO A 155 -12.90 -11.93 5.81
N GLU A 156 -14.17 -11.66 6.11
CA GLU A 156 -15.31 -12.52 5.76
C GLU A 156 -15.44 -12.69 4.24
N ASP A 157 -15.48 -11.56 3.50
CA ASP A 157 -15.63 -11.55 2.05
C ASP A 157 -14.46 -12.29 1.36
N VAL A 158 -13.24 -12.08 1.87
CA VAL A 158 -12.03 -12.76 1.36
C VAL A 158 -12.08 -14.26 1.65
N PHE A 159 -12.56 -14.65 2.82
CA PHE A 159 -12.65 -16.07 3.20
C PHE A 159 -13.67 -16.81 2.34
N GLU A 160 -14.84 -16.20 2.11
CA GLU A 160 -15.90 -16.74 1.24
C GLU A 160 -15.42 -16.89 -0.21
N ALA A 161 -14.82 -15.84 -0.77
CA ALA A 161 -14.36 -15.83 -2.16
C ALA A 161 -13.27 -16.88 -2.47
N ARG A 162 -12.47 -17.28 -1.46
CA ARG A 162 -11.36 -18.22 -1.62
C ARG A 162 -11.73 -19.68 -1.43
N GLN A 163 -12.95 -19.98 -0.98
CA GLN A 163 -13.44 -21.35 -0.80
C GLN A 163 -12.46 -22.25 -0.02
N TYR A 164 -11.96 -21.76 1.11
CA TYR A 164 -11.04 -22.53 1.95
C TYR A 164 -11.66 -23.86 2.43
N SER A 165 -10.81 -24.85 2.72
CA SER A 165 -11.27 -26.13 3.27
C SER A 165 -11.85 -25.97 4.67
N SER A 166 -12.60 -26.97 5.14
CA SER A 166 -13.17 -26.99 6.49
C SER A 166 -12.13 -26.89 7.61
N MET A 167 -10.87 -27.26 7.35
CA MET A 167 -9.76 -27.16 8.30
C MET A 167 -9.30 -25.71 8.52
N ALA A 168 -9.60 -24.79 7.60
CA ALA A 168 -9.34 -23.36 7.74
C ALA A 168 -10.41 -22.62 8.57
N LYS A 169 -11.38 -23.35 9.11
CA LYS A 169 -12.40 -22.79 10.00
C LYS A 169 -11.71 -22.05 11.14
N GLY A 170 -12.09 -20.78 11.33
CA GLY A 170 -11.49 -19.89 12.33
C GLY A 170 -10.45 -18.92 11.78
N TYR A 171 -10.09 -18.93 10.49
CA TYR A 171 -9.18 -17.93 9.92
C TYR A 171 -9.67 -16.49 10.14
N VAL A 172 -10.97 -16.22 9.95
CA VAL A 172 -11.55 -14.89 10.16
C VAL A 172 -11.39 -14.45 11.62
N GLU A 173 -11.79 -15.31 12.57
CA GLU A 173 -11.64 -15.03 14.01
C GLU A 173 -10.15 -14.86 14.39
N ALA A 174 -9.27 -15.70 13.86
CA ALA A 174 -7.83 -15.61 14.08
C ALA A 174 -7.23 -14.32 13.51
N PHE A 175 -7.77 -13.80 12.39
CA PHE A 175 -7.35 -12.52 11.82
C PHE A 175 -7.67 -11.35 12.78
N HIS A 176 -8.86 -11.34 13.38
CA HIS A 176 -9.21 -10.32 14.36
C HIS A 176 -8.34 -10.41 15.61
N LEU A 177 -8.10 -11.62 16.13
CA LEU A 177 -7.22 -11.85 17.26
C LEU A 177 -5.76 -11.44 16.95
N TYR A 178 -5.31 -11.71 15.72
CA TYR A 178 -4.01 -11.27 15.23
C TYR A 178 -3.91 -9.74 15.25
N GLU A 179 -4.91 -9.03 14.71
CA GLU A 179 -4.92 -7.57 14.67
C GLU A 179 -4.98 -6.94 16.07
N GLU A 180 -5.72 -7.55 16.99
CA GLU A 180 -5.75 -7.14 18.39
C GLU A 180 -4.36 -7.26 19.03
N HIS A 181 -3.71 -8.42 18.90
CA HIS A 181 -2.38 -8.64 19.46
C HIS A 181 -1.33 -7.73 18.81
N ARG A 182 -1.40 -7.51 17.50
CA ARG A 182 -0.56 -6.53 16.80
C ARG A 182 -0.71 -5.13 17.37
N ALA A 183 -1.96 -4.68 17.61
CA ALA A 183 -2.25 -3.38 18.19
C ALA A 183 -1.74 -3.25 19.62
N GLN A 184 -1.91 -4.29 20.45
CA GLN A 184 -1.39 -4.34 21.83
C GLN A 184 0.14 -4.22 21.88
N LEU A 185 0.84 -4.87 20.95
CA LEU A 185 2.30 -4.77 20.82
C LEU A 185 2.77 -3.44 20.20
N LYS A 186 1.84 -2.60 19.73
CA LYS A 186 2.13 -1.32 19.05
C LYS A 186 3.12 -1.51 17.90
N VAL A 187 2.86 -2.49 17.03
CA VAL A 187 3.69 -2.78 15.84
C VAL A 187 2.92 -2.62 14.54
N ARG A 188 3.64 -2.22 13.49
CA ARG A 188 3.18 -2.19 12.09
C ARG A 188 4.17 -2.94 11.22
N PHE A 189 3.66 -3.83 10.39
CA PHE A 189 4.43 -4.52 9.35
C PHE A 189 4.34 -3.74 8.03
N PHE A 190 4.98 -4.28 6.99
CA PHE A 190 5.08 -3.62 5.69
C PHE A 190 3.71 -3.39 5.04
N GLU A 191 2.83 -4.38 5.12
CA GLU A 191 1.45 -4.32 4.62
C GLU A 191 0.58 -3.31 5.40
N ASP A 192 0.87 -3.10 6.69
CA ASP A 192 0.13 -2.17 7.55
C ASP A 192 0.35 -0.71 7.16
N GLN A 193 1.46 -0.40 6.47
CA GLN A 193 1.75 0.95 5.99
C GLN A 193 0.71 1.43 4.96
N LEU A 194 0.02 0.50 4.28
CA LEU A 194 -1.10 0.80 3.39
C LEU A 194 -2.44 0.41 4.01
N TYR A 195 -2.51 -0.75 4.67
CA TYR A 195 -3.75 -1.25 5.24
C TYR A 195 -4.34 -0.33 6.32
N ASP A 196 -3.55 0.05 7.33
CA ASP A 196 -4.02 0.90 8.44
C ASP A 196 -4.62 2.23 7.95
N PRO A 197 -3.92 3.05 7.13
CA PRO A 197 -4.48 4.32 6.70
C PRO A 197 -5.68 4.12 5.77
N VAL A 198 -5.68 3.15 4.86
CA VAL A 198 -6.82 2.92 3.95
C VAL A 198 -8.05 2.47 4.71
N LYS A 199 -7.91 1.56 5.68
CA LYS A 199 -9.01 1.12 6.54
C LYS A 199 -9.63 2.30 7.29
N LEU A 200 -8.80 3.18 7.84
CA LEU A 200 -9.28 4.38 8.52
C LEU A 200 -9.97 5.35 7.54
N MET A 201 -9.40 5.56 6.35
CA MET A 201 -9.99 6.42 5.32
C MET A 201 -11.37 5.97 4.88
N ARG A 202 -11.59 4.66 4.75
CA ARG A 202 -12.88 4.07 4.36
C ARG A 202 -14.01 4.34 5.37
N VAL A 203 -13.68 4.53 6.64
CA VAL A 203 -14.68 4.74 7.71
C VAL A 203 -14.88 6.20 8.11
N LEU A 204 -14.05 7.13 7.61
CA LEU A 204 -14.15 8.56 7.94
C LEU A 204 -14.90 9.33 6.83
N PRO A 205 -16.12 9.85 7.08
CA PRO A 205 -16.97 10.44 6.04
C PRO A 205 -16.41 11.69 5.31
N HIS A 206 -15.31 12.31 5.78
CA HIS A 206 -14.76 13.55 5.21
C HIS A 206 -13.23 13.63 5.20
N PHE A 207 -12.55 12.48 5.00
CA PHE A 207 -11.08 12.44 5.09
C PHE A 207 -10.33 13.35 4.09
N HIS A 208 -10.96 13.71 2.97
CA HIS A 208 -10.35 14.41 1.84
C HIS A 208 -9.79 15.81 2.19
N GLY A 209 -10.30 16.50 3.22
CA GLY A 209 -9.94 17.90 3.51
C GLY A 209 -8.66 18.15 4.32
N ARG A 210 -7.90 17.12 4.71
CA ARG A 210 -6.76 17.27 5.66
C ARG A 210 -5.36 17.12 5.05
N PHE A 211 -5.23 16.76 3.78
CA PHE A 211 -3.91 16.56 3.14
C PHE A 211 -3.37 17.80 2.41
N GLU A 212 -4.16 18.86 2.30
CA GLU A 212 -3.80 20.09 1.57
C GLU A 212 -2.92 21.06 2.37
N LYS A 213 -2.73 20.84 3.68
CA LYS A 213 -1.89 21.69 4.53
C LYS A 213 -0.65 20.93 5.01
N GLY A 214 0.41 20.92 4.21
CA GLY A 214 1.73 20.47 4.66
C GLY A 214 2.71 20.22 3.54
#